data_AF-A0A9D6YVR2-F1
#
_entry.id   AF-A0A9D6YVR2-F1
#
_cell.length_a   1.000
_cell.length_b   1.000
_cell.length_c   1.000
_cell.angle_alpha   90.00
_cell.angle_beta   90.00
_cell.angle_gamma   90.00
#
_symmetry.space_group_name_H-M   'P 1'
#
loop_
_entity.id
_entity.type
_entity.pdbx_description
1 polymer ?
#
loop_
_entity_poly.entity_id
_entity_poly.type
_entity_poly.pdbx_seq_one_letter_code
_entity_poly.pdbx_strand_id
1 'polypeptide(L)'
;MSWIDISTPLSSGMLVWPGDDAVRIEQTMFLERGDPYNLTRLNMSAHTGTHVDAPRHFIAGGLDMGALPLEAMIGPARIIEVHDQYAVRATDIPTGLEPGSRLLFKTRNSTTHLRQPRFVEEFVYVSKEAAAAIVAQGVRTVGIDYLSVGGFHKDLVETHEILLGA
;
A
#
# COMPACT_ATOMS: atom_id res chain seq x y z
N MET A 1 -23.76 -4.39 -9.82
CA MET A 1 -22.76 -4.66 -8.78
C MET A 1 -22.45 -3.35 -8.08
N SER A 2 -22.33 -3.37 -6.75
CA SER A 2 -21.92 -2.21 -5.95
C SER A 2 -20.41 -2.22 -5.75
N TRP A 3 -19.82 -1.04 -5.54
CA TRP A 3 -18.43 -0.90 -5.13
C TRP A 3 -18.20 -1.50 -3.72
N ILE A 4 -17.02 -2.07 -3.50
CA ILE A 4 -16.53 -2.54 -2.20
C ILE A 4 -15.40 -1.61 -1.79
N ASP A 5 -15.53 -0.96 -0.64
CA ASP A 5 -14.45 -0.16 -0.07
C ASP A 5 -13.40 -1.08 0.57
N ILE A 6 -12.15 -0.90 0.18
CA ILE A 6 -10.97 -1.62 0.68
C ILE A 6 -9.95 -0.68 1.33
N SER A 7 -10.37 0.55 1.62
CA SER A 7 -9.51 1.60 2.17
C SER A 7 -9.47 1.55 3.69
N THR A 8 -8.30 1.84 4.26
CA THR A 8 -8.17 2.05 5.71
C THR A 8 -8.70 3.45 6.07
N PRO A 9 -9.67 3.57 6.99
CA PRO A 9 -10.15 4.89 7.44
C PRO A 9 -9.02 5.72 8.05
N LEU A 10 -8.95 7.00 7.66
CA LEU A 10 -7.96 7.92 8.21
C LEU A 10 -8.46 8.51 9.53
N SER A 11 -7.60 8.48 10.55
CA SER A 11 -7.88 9.08 11.86
C SER A 11 -6.60 9.59 12.53
N SER A 12 -6.73 10.60 13.38
CA SER A 12 -5.62 11.08 14.19
C SER A 12 -5.11 9.96 15.11
N GLY A 13 -3.80 9.78 15.16
CA GLY A 13 -3.16 8.72 15.97
C GLY A 13 -3.31 7.30 15.42
N MET A 14 -3.76 7.14 14.17
CA MET A 14 -3.71 5.85 13.48
C MET A 14 -2.29 5.33 13.32
N LEU A 15 -2.17 4.05 12.99
CA LEU A 15 -0.89 3.42 12.72
C LEU A 15 -0.18 4.09 11.53
N VAL A 16 1.09 4.43 11.72
CA VAL A 16 2.00 4.94 10.69
C VAL A 16 3.31 4.15 10.73
N TRP A 17 4.13 4.30 9.70
CA TRP A 17 5.46 3.68 9.66
C TRP A 17 6.33 4.17 10.83
N PRO A 18 7.17 3.32 11.46
CA PRO A 18 8.06 3.77 12.52
C PRO A 18 8.98 4.90 12.05
N GLY A 19 8.87 6.07 12.70
CA GLY A 19 9.64 7.27 12.37
C GLY A 19 8.89 8.32 11.54
N ASP A 20 7.73 7.97 10.96
CA ASP A 20 6.89 8.93 10.26
C ASP A 20 6.15 9.88 11.22
N ASP A 21 5.78 11.05 10.70
CA ASP A 21 4.91 11.98 11.40
C ASP A 21 3.52 11.37 11.63
N ALA A 22 3.00 11.53 12.85
CA ALA A 22 1.65 11.10 13.18
C ALA A 22 0.60 11.90 12.38
N VAL A 23 -0.45 11.20 11.95
CA VAL A 23 -1.62 11.82 11.32
C VAL A 23 -2.30 12.78 12.29
N ARG A 24 -2.55 14.00 11.84
CA ARG A 24 -3.35 15.02 12.56
C ARG A 24 -4.48 15.50 11.66
N ILE A 25 -5.70 15.22 12.08
CA ILE A 25 -6.94 15.73 11.48
C ILE A 25 -7.58 16.65 12.50
N GLU A 26 -7.63 17.94 12.18
CA GLU A 26 -8.07 19.00 13.10
C GLU A 26 -9.13 19.86 12.44
N GLN A 27 -10.33 19.91 13.02
CA GLN A 27 -11.34 20.87 12.59
C GLN A 27 -10.97 22.26 13.14
N THR A 28 -10.79 23.23 12.25
CA THR A 28 -10.36 24.60 12.57
C THR A 28 -11.50 25.61 12.53
N MET A 29 -12.62 25.30 11.85
CA MET A 29 -13.84 26.12 11.83
C MET A 29 -15.07 25.23 12.05
N PHE A 30 -16.06 25.75 12.75
CA PHE A 30 -17.23 25.02 13.23
C PHE A 30 -18.51 25.82 12.98
N LEU A 31 -19.42 25.30 12.13
CA LEU A 31 -20.75 25.88 11.92
C LEU A 31 -21.49 26.11 13.25
N GLU A 32 -21.37 25.17 14.19
CA GLU A 32 -21.98 25.24 15.53
C GLU A 32 -21.47 26.41 16.40
N ARG A 33 -20.29 26.97 16.07
CA ARG A 33 -19.69 28.13 16.76
C ARG A 33 -20.01 29.45 16.05
N GLY A 34 -20.79 29.41 14.97
CA GLY A 34 -21.14 30.57 14.15
C GLY A 34 -20.16 30.86 13.00
N ASP A 35 -19.19 29.98 12.75
CA ASP A 35 -18.31 30.09 11.57
C ASP A 35 -19.11 29.86 10.27
N PRO A 36 -18.68 30.40 9.11
CA PRO A 36 -19.43 30.29 7.86
C PRO A 36 -19.45 28.87 7.24
N TYR A 37 -18.56 27.98 7.69
CA TYR A 37 -18.45 26.60 7.21
C TYR A 37 -17.62 25.76 8.19
N ASN A 38 -17.72 24.43 8.06
CA ASN A 38 -16.78 23.52 8.70
C ASN A 38 -15.49 23.46 7.87
N LEU A 39 -14.35 23.61 8.53
CA LEU A 39 -13.03 23.52 7.88
C LEU A 39 -12.17 22.54 8.66
N THR A 40 -11.56 21.59 7.95
CA THR A 40 -10.65 20.60 8.53
C THR A 40 -9.29 20.70 7.90
N ARG A 41 -8.25 20.75 8.73
CA ARG A 41 -6.85 20.65 8.34
C ARG A 41 -6.39 19.20 8.48
N LEU A 42 -5.65 18.72 7.48
CA LEU A 42 -5.00 17.41 7.50
C LEU A 42 -3.49 17.62 7.41
N ASN A 43 -2.74 16.95 8.28
CA ASN A 43 -1.29 16.79 8.22
C ASN A 43 -0.99 15.30 8.32
N MET A 44 -0.36 14.74 7.28
CA MET A 44 -0.09 13.31 7.16
C MET A 44 1.05 13.05 6.15
N SER A 45 1.74 11.93 6.31
CA SER A 45 2.62 11.35 5.30
C SER A 45 1.82 10.83 4.10
N ALA A 46 2.39 10.88 2.90
CA ALA A 46 1.78 10.29 1.70
C ALA A 46 1.68 8.76 1.78
N HIS A 47 2.43 8.13 2.69
CA HIS A 47 2.47 6.68 2.92
C HIS A 47 1.55 6.25 4.09
N THR A 48 0.50 7.04 4.36
CA THR A 48 -0.47 6.76 5.43
C THR A 48 -1.69 6.02 4.90
N GLY A 49 -2.08 4.95 5.61
CA GLY A 49 -3.29 4.19 5.27
C GLY A 49 -3.15 3.47 3.92
N THR A 50 -4.26 3.32 3.20
CA THR A 50 -4.25 2.75 1.85
C THR A 50 -3.71 3.79 0.87
N HIS A 51 -2.53 3.52 0.30
CA HIS A 51 -1.80 4.45 -0.56
C HIS A 51 -1.13 3.72 -1.73
N VAL A 52 -0.47 4.49 -2.60
CA VAL A 52 0.30 3.99 -3.76
C VAL A 52 1.65 4.66 -3.74
N ASP A 53 2.71 3.90 -4.01
CA ASP A 53 4.05 4.44 -4.22
C ASP A 53 4.27 4.76 -5.70
N ALA A 54 4.85 5.93 -5.96
CA ALA A 54 5.38 6.25 -7.28
C ALA A 54 6.86 5.84 -7.36
N PRO A 55 7.42 5.60 -8.57
CA PRO A 55 8.82 5.19 -8.72
C PRO A 55 9.83 6.07 -7.97
N ARG A 56 9.60 7.39 -7.90
CA ARG A 56 10.45 8.33 -7.15
C ARG A 56 10.68 7.94 -5.68
N HIS A 57 9.78 7.16 -5.07
CA HIS A 57 9.91 6.77 -3.68
C HIS A 57 11.22 6.00 -3.40
N PHE A 58 11.62 5.10 -4.30
CA PHE A 58 12.85 4.30 -4.19
C PHE A 58 13.83 4.49 -5.37
N ILE A 59 13.37 5.04 -6.50
CA ILE A 59 14.18 5.22 -7.71
C ILE A 59 14.51 6.70 -7.90
N ALA A 60 15.80 7.05 -7.76
CA ALA A 60 16.28 8.39 -8.02
C ALA A 60 15.98 8.83 -9.46
N GLY A 61 15.32 9.98 -9.62
CA GLY A 61 14.86 10.46 -10.93
C GLY A 61 13.60 9.76 -11.47
N GLY A 62 13.00 8.85 -10.71
CA GLY A 62 11.74 8.20 -11.06
C GLY A 62 10.57 9.17 -11.17
N LEU A 63 9.51 8.72 -11.86
CA LEU A 63 8.24 9.43 -11.95
C LEU A 63 7.66 9.67 -10.55
N ASP A 64 7.08 10.85 -10.34
CA ASP A 64 6.25 11.09 -9.16
C ASP A 64 4.79 10.71 -9.40
N MET A 65 3.98 10.81 -8.34
CA MET A 65 2.57 10.46 -8.38
C MET A 65 1.78 11.31 -9.38
N GLY A 66 2.19 12.55 -9.63
CA GLY A 66 1.52 13.43 -10.60
C GLY A 66 1.77 13.05 -12.05
N ALA A 67 2.87 12.32 -12.32
CA ALA A 67 3.25 11.85 -13.64
C ALA A 67 2.92 10.37 -13.89
N LEU A 68 2.44 9.64 -12.89
CA LEU A 68 2.12 8.22 -13.01
C LEU A 68 0.87 8.02 -13.89
N PRO A 69 0.90 7.15 -14.92
CA PRO A 69 -0.26 6.90 -15.77
C PRO A 69 -1.45 6.35 -14.98
N LEU A 70 -2.67 6.83 -15.23
CA LEU A 70 -3.88 6.37 -14.55
C LEU A 70 -4.17 4.88 -14.79
N GLU A 71 -3.72 4.35 -15.92
CA GLU A 71 -3.80 2.94 -16.24
C GLU A 71 -2.97 2.08 -15.27
N ALA A 72 -2.01 2.63 -14.53
CA ALA A 72 -1.35 1.92 -13.44
C ALA A 72 -2.29 1.70 -12.23
N MET A 73 -3.35 2.50 -12.09
CA MET A 73 -4.23 2.49 -10.92
C MET A 73 -5.64 1.95 -11.21
N ILE A 74 -6.04 1.89 -12.49
CA ILE A 74 -7.39 1.49 -12.90
C ILE A 74 -7.34 0.28 -13.82
N GLY A 75 -8.05 -0.78 -13.45
CA GLY A 75 -8.30 -1.92 -14.31
C GLY A 75 -8.63 -3.21 -13.55
N PRO A 76 -8.78 -4.34 -14.26
CA PRO A 76 -9.03 -5.62 -13.64
C PRO A 76 -7.89 -5.99 -12.68
N ALA A 77 -8.28 -6.51 -11.52
CA ALA A 77 -7.37 -6.99 -10.50
C ALA A 77 -7.79 -8.40 -10.05
N ARG A 78 -6.79 -9.22 -9.72
CA ARG A 78 -6.99 -10.53 -9.09
C ARG A 78 -6.58 -10.43 -7.63
N ILE A 79 -7.47 -10.86 -6.75
CA ILE A 79 -7.15 -11.04 -5.33
C ILE A 79 -6.58 -12.44 -5.16
N ILE A 80 -5.41 -12.53 -4.54
CA ILE A 80 -4.74 -13.79 -4.19
C ILE A 80 -4.72 -13.88 -2.68
N GLU A 81 -5.35 -14.92 -2.13
CA GLU A 81 -5.29 -15.19 -0.70
C GLU A 81 -4.01 -15.97 -0.38
N VAL A 82 -3.21 -15.43 0.54
CA VAL A 82 -1.93 -15.99 0.95
C VAL A 82 -2.04 -16.47 2.40
N HIS A 83 -1.77 -17.75 2.61
CA HIS A 83 -1.85 -18.40 3.92
C HIS A 83 -0.48 -18.50 4.63
N ASP A 84 0.62 -18.21 3.93
CA ASP A 84 1.94 -18.09 4.55
C ASP A 84 1.94 -16.94 5.57
N GLN A 85 2.58 -17.17 6.71
CA GLN A 85 2.57 -16.23 7.83
C GLN A 85 3.69 -15.19 7.75
N TYR A 86 4.65 -15.35 6.85
CA TYR A 86 5.89 -14.58 6.82
C TYR A 86 6.04 -13.76 5.55
N ALA A 87 5.76 -14.35 4.39
CA ALA A 87 5.91 -13.66 3.12
C ALA A 87 5.07 -14.29 2.02
N VAL A 88 4.64 -13.46 1.06
CA VAL A 88 4.25 -13.90 -0.28
C VAL A 88 5.51 -14.38 -0.99
N ARG A 89 5.53 -15.64 -1.40
CA ARG A 89 6.67 -16.30 -2.06
C ARG A 89 6.43 -16.40 -3.56
N ALA A 90 7.50 -16.63 -4.32
CA ALA A 90 7.41 -16.87 -5.76
C ALA A 90 6.44 -18.03 -6.12
N THR A 91 6.32 -19.04 -5.25
CA THR A 91 5.38 -20.16 -5.42
C THR A 91 3.92 -19.77 -5.28
N ASP A 92 3.62 -18.63 -4.66
CA ASP A 92 2.26 -18.11 -4.50
C ASP A 92 1.81 -17.30 -5.73
N ILE A 93 2.73 -17.00 -6.65
CA ILE A 93 2.45 -16.22 -7.86
C ILE A 93 1.85 -17.14 -8.93
N PRO A 94 0.61 -16.88 -9.39
CA PRO A 94 0.01 -17.67 -10.45
C PRO A 94 0.85 -17.59 -11.73
N THR A 95 0.94 -18.69 -12.46
CA THR A 95 1.54 -18.71 -13.80
C THR A 95 0.53 -18.32 -14.87
N GLY A 96 0.99 -17.74 -15.98
CA GLY A 96 0.13 -17.42 -17.12
C GLY A 96 -0.74 -16.20 -16.87
N LEU A 97 -0.21 -15.21 -16.14
CA LEU A 97 -0.86 -13.92 -16.00
C LEU A 97 -0.76 -13.14 -17.31
N GLU A 98 -1.82 -12.42 -17.67
CA GLU A 98 -1.81 -11.52 -18.81
C GLU A 98 -0.96 -10.28 -18.50
N PRO A 99 -0.10 -9.82 -19.41
CA PRO A 99 0.62 -8.57 -19.24
C PRO A 99 -0.34 -7.40 -18.97
N GLY A 100 -0.01 -6.55 -18.00
CA GLY A 100 -0.90 -5.49 -17.53
C GLY A 100 -1.88 -5.90 -16.42
N SER A 101 -1.83 -7.17 -15.97
CA SER A 101 -2.60 -7.64 -14.81
C SER A 101 -2.25 -6.88 -13.53
N ARG A 102 -3.16 -6.92 -12.56
CA ARG A 102 -2.97 -6.35 -11.21
C ARG A 102 -3.23 -7.43 -10.17
N LEU A 103 -2.34 -7.52 -9.19
CA LEU A 103 -2.44 -8.51 -8.13
C LEU A 103 -2.62 -7.79 -6.80
N LEU A 104 -3.62 -8.20 -6.02
CA LEU A 104 -3.81 -7.76 -4.65
C LEU A 104 -3.66 -8.97 -3.73
N PHE A 105 -2.68 -8.94 -2.83
CA PHE A 105 -2.45 -10.00 -1.87
C PHE A 105 -3.25 -9.75 -0.60
N LYS A 106 -4.18 -10.67 -0.33
CA LYS A 106 -4.92 -10.74 0.93
C LYS A 106 -4.17 -11.69 1.86
N THR A 107 -3.68 -11.17 2.98
CA THR A 107 -2.89 -11.94 3.94
C THR A 107 -3.57 -11.90 5.31
N ARG A 108 -2.88 -12.42 6.34
CA ARG A 108 -3.32 -12.24 7.73
C ARG A 108 -3.20 -10.79 8.21
N ASN A 109 -2.49 -9.91 7.50
CA ASN A 109 -2.25 -8.53 7.93
C ASN A 109 -3.57 -7.78 8.16
N SER A 110 -4.55 -7.93 7.25
CA SER A 110 -5.89 -7.33 7.37
C SER A 110 -6.66 -7.72 8.63
N THR A 111 -6.52 -8.96 9.09
CA THR A 111 -7.31 -9.51 10.21
C THR A 111 -6.59 -9.43 11.54
N THR A 112 -5.26 -9.23 11.52
CA THR A 112 -4.45 -9.28 12.74
C THR A 112 -3.56 -8.06 12.92
N HIS A 113 -2.72 -7.70 11.93
CA HIS A 113 -1.65 -6.72 12.11
C HIS A 113 -2.18 -5.28 12.02
N LEU A 114 -3.04 -4.99 11.03
CA LEU A 114 -3.67 -3.67 10.89
C LEU A 114 -4.65 -3.34 12.02
N ARG A 115 -5.03 -4.35 12.83
CA ARG A 115 -5.90 -4.17 13.99
C ARG A 115 -5.15 -3.95 15.29
N GLN A 116 -3.81 -4.01 15.26
CA GLN A 116 -3.00 -3.75 16.44
C GLN A 116 -2.88 -2.23 16.68
N PRO A 117 -2.83 -1.80 17.96
CA PRO A 117 -2.58 -0.40 18.30
C PRO A 117 -1.13 0.03 18.06
N ARG A 118 -0.24 -0.91 17.72
CA ARG A 118 1.19 -0.69 17.48
C ARG A 118 1.60 -1.33 16.18
N PHE A 119 2.67 -0.80 15.60
CA PHE A 119 3.31 -1.38 14.43
C PHE A 119 3.75 -2.81 14.73
N VAL A 120 3.53 -3.71 13.78
CA VAL A 120 3.97 -5.10 13.86
C VAL A 120 5.05 -5.27 12.81
N GLU A 121 6.26 -5.60 13.23
CA GLU A 121 7.43 -5.67 12.35
C GLU A 121 7.42 -6.95 11.49
N GLU A 122 6.77 -8.01 11.97
CA GLU A 122 6.68 -9.33 11.33
C GLU A 122 5.44 -9.52 10.44
N PHE A 123 4.98 -8.44 9.80
CA PHE A 123 3.89 -8.48 8.84
C PHE A 123 4.26 -9.30 7.59
N VAL A 124 3.25 -9.86 6.92
CA VAL A 124 3.44 -10.56 5.65
C VAL A 124 3.77 -9.54 4.58
N TYR A 125 4.90 -9.70 3.91
CA TYR A 125 5.35 -8.83 2.82
C TYR A 125 5.55 -9.62 1.52
N VAL A 126 5.84 -8.95 0.40
CA VAL A 126 6.22 -9.61 -0.86
C VAL A 126 7.73 -9.84 -0.88
N SER A 127 8.18 -11.10 -0.92
CA SER A 127 9.62 -11.37 -1.01
C SER A 127 10.21 -10.85 -2.32
N LYS A 128 11.52 -10.56 -2.34
CA LYS A 128 12.17 -10.09 -3.59
C LYS A 128 12.05 -11.11 -4.73
N GLU A 129 12.04 -12.41 -4.42
CA GLU A 129 11.84 -13.47 -5.42
C GLU A 129 10.41 -13.48 -5.96
N ALA A 130 9.42 -13.22 -5.10
CA ALA A 130 8.04 -13.02 -5.54
C ALA A 130 7.90 -11.77 -6.42
N ALA A 131 8.52 -10.65 -6.03
CA ALA A 131 8.55 -9.43 -6.82
C ALA A 131 9.16 -9.67 -8.21
N ALA A 132 10.28 -10.38 -8.30
CA ALA A 132 10.90 -10.73 -9.58
C ALA A 132 10.00 -11.62 -10.45
N ALA A 133 9.32 -12.61 -9.85
CA ALA A 133 8.39 -13.48 -10.57
C ALA A 133 7.14 -12.74 -11.09
N ILE A 134 6.68 -11.73 -10.35
CA ILE A 134 5.58 -10.83 -10.74
C ILE A 134 6.00 -9.98 -11.95
N VAL A 135 7.16 -9.33 -11.88
CA VAL A 135 7.69 -8.48 -12.96
C VAL A 135 7.95 -9.28 -14.22
N ALA A 136 8.49 -10.49 -14.10
CA ALA A 136 8.73 -11.38 -15.24
C ALA A 136 7.47 -11.74 -16.03
N GLN A 137 6.28 -11.63 -15.42
CA GLN A 137 4.99 -11.86 -16.09
C GLN A 137 4.31 -10.57 -16.57
N GLY A 138 4.96 -9.41 -16.44
CA GLY A 138 4.44 -8.13 -16.91
C GLY A 138 3.25 -7.62 -16.10
N VAL A 139 3.14 -8.00 -14.82
CA VAL A 139 2.15 -7.44 -13.90
C VAL A 139 2.41 -5.95 -13.72
N ARG A 140 1.35 -5.14 -13.79
CA ARG A 140 1.42 -3.68 -13.74
C ARG A 140 1.32 -3.10 -12.34
N THR A 141 0.56 -3.75 -11.47
CA THR A 141 0.28 -3.22 -10.12
C THR A 141 0.26 -4.36 -9.12
N VAL A 142 0.92 -4.14 -8.00
CA VAL A 142 0.90 -5.03 -6.84
C VAL A 142 0.35 -4.26 -5.65
N GLY A 143 -0.60 -4.85 -4.93
CA GLY A 143 -1.05 -4.37 -3.64
C GLY A 143 -0.87 -5.44 -2.58
N ILE A 144 -0.56 -5.00 -1.36
CA ILE A 144 -0.56 -5.84 -0.16
C ILE A 144 -1.38 -5.15 0.92
N ASP A 145 -1.87 -5.92 1.87
CA ASP A 145 -2.75 -5.47 2.92
C ASP A 145 -2.02 -5.07 4.22
N TYR A 146 -0.90 -4.35 4.08
CA TYR A 146 -0.18 -3.70 5.19
C TYR A 146 0.50 -2.40 4.74
N LEU A 147 1.24 -1.76 5.65
CA LEU A 147 1.85 -0.45 5.43
C LEU A 147 2.96 -0.44 4.36
N SER A 148 3.51 -1.60 3.97
CA SER A 148 4.55 -1.69 2.95
C SER A 148 4.50 -3.02 2.20
N VAL A 149 4.91 -3.01 0.93
CA VAL A 149 5.10 -4.23 0.11
C VAL A 149 6.40 -4.97 0.45
N GLY A 150 7.43 -4.27 0.93
CA GLY A 150 8.68 -4.83 1.39
C GLY A 150 8.65 -5.11 2.90
N GLY A 151 9.42 -6.11 3.37
CA GLY A 151 9.40 -6.52 4.77
C GLY A 151 10.27 -5.63 5.65
N PHE A 152 9.86 -5.37 6.89
CA PHE A 152 10.58 -4.45 7.79
C PHE A 152 12.05 -4.84 8.03
N HIS A 153 12.30 -6.12 8.26
CA HIS A 153 13.64 -6.65 8.52
C HIS A 153 14.35 -7.21 7.29
N LYS A 154 13.61 -7.46 6.21
CA LYS A 154 14.11 -8.18 5.04
C LYS A 154 13.37 -7.77 3.77
N ASP A 155 14.14 -7.57 2.70
CA ASP A 155 13.67 -7.22 1.37
C ASP A 155 12.85 -5.91 1.35
N LEU A 156 13.10 -4.99 2.29
CA LEU A 156 12.41 -3.70 2.31
C LEU A 156 12.70 -2.94 1.02
N VAL A 157 13.97 -2.63 0.76
CA VAL A 157 14.39 -1.80 -0.39
C VAL A 157 14.28 -2.60 -1.67
N GLU A 158 14.77 -3.83 -1.66
CA GLU A 158 14.87 -4.69 -2.84
C GLU A 158 13.50 -4.95 -3.48
N THR A 159 12.47 -5.21 -2.68
CA THR A 159 11.12 -5.43 -3.20
C THR A 159 10.57 -4.17 -3.90
N HIS A 160 10.77 -2.98 -3.32
CA HIS A 160 10.29 -1.76 -3.97
C HIS A 160 11.09 -1.44 -5.22
N GLU A 161 12.42 -1.58 -5.20
CA GLU A 161 13.26 -1.33 -6.38
C GLU A 161 12.88 -2.26 -7.55
N ILE A 162 12.64 -3.55 -7.28
CA ILE A 162 12.21 -4.51 -8.29
C ILE A 162 10.84 -4.13 -8.88
N LEU A 163 9.87 -3.80 -8.04
CA LEU A 163 8.50 -3.51 -8.50
C LEU A 163 8.39 -2.14 -9.20
N LEU A 164 9.06 -1.12 -8.66
CA LEU A 164 8.99 0.25 -9.17
C LEU A 164 9.94 0.52 -10.34
N GLY A 165 10.96 -0.31 -10.52
CA GLY A 165 11.92 -0.21 -11.63
C GLY A 165 11.52 -0.98 -12.89
N ALA A 166 10.39 -1.68 -12.87
CA ALA A 166 9.89 -2.53 -13.95
C ALA A 166 9.20 -1.77 -15.09
#